data_AF-A0A8C6CSG4-F1
#
_entry.id   AF-A0A8C6CSG4-F1
#
_cell.length_a   1.000
_cell.length_b   1.000
_cell.length_c   1.000
_cell.angle_alpha   90.00
_cell.angle_beta   90.00
_cell.angle_gamma   90.00
#
_symmetry.space_group_name_H-M   'P 1'
#
loop_
_entity.id
_entity.type
_entity.pdbx_description
1 polymer ?
#
loop_
_entity_poly.entity_id
_entity_poly.type
_entity_poly.pdbx_seq_one_letter_code
_entity_poly.pdbx_strand_id
1 'polypeptide(L)'
;MSLAAYCVICCRRMGTSTSPPKSSTYWRDISSLFITYEVLALKKSLTLDTQVVEREKMKSYIYVHTVSLDKTENHDTFSTVDIEDHDCAVWLLLRKSRSDDRAARLQAVQEMSEAHHWHDYQYRIIAQACDMRTLTGLARSKESDLRFFLRPPPLPSLKEDSSTEEELRHLLASLPQTDLDECIQCFTALALSESSQSLAAQKGGLWCFGGNGLPYAESFGEVPSATVEMFCLEALVKHSEIPTHCDKIEANGGLQLLQRLYQLHKDCPKVQRNIMRILGNMALNEHLHSTIVRSGWVSILAEAIKSQHIMEASHAARTLANLDRETVPDKYQDGVYVLHPQHRTSQPIKADVLFIHGLMGAAFKTWRQQDNDQDLTEKVSEDETKYTTCWPKSWLARDCPALRIISVEYDTSLSDWRARCPTERKSIAFRSNELLRKLRAAGVGDRPVVWVSHSMGGLLVKKMLLEASKKPEMSTIINNTRGIIFYSVPHHGSHLAEYSVNIRYLLFPSLEVKELSKDSPALKTLQDDFLEFAKDKNFQVLSFVETLPTYIGSMIKLHVVPLESADLGLGDLIPVDVNHLNICKPKRKDTFLYQRTLQFIRDALAKDLEN
;
A
#
# COMPACT_ATOMS: atom_id res chain seq x y z
N MET A 1 -11.96 9.92 59.12
CA MET A 1 -12.40 10.25 57.75
C MET A 1 -11.40 9.65 56.79
N SER A 2 -11.79 8.60 56.06
CA SER A 2 -10.95 7.80 55.18
C SER A 2 -11.31 8.14 53.73
N LEU A 3 -10.38 8.75 52.98
CA LEU A 3 -10.54 8.92 51.54
C LEU A 3 -10.04 7.65 50.84
N ALA A 4 -10.99 6.97 50.23
CA ALA A 4 -10.80 5.76 49.43
C ALA A 4 -10.05 6.07 48.13
N ALA A 5 -9.11 5.20 47.76
CA ALA A 5 -8.67 5.02 46.39
C ALA A 5 -9.17 3.65 45.92
N TYR A 6 -10.21 3.65 45.07
CA TYR A 6 -10.70 2.46 44.40
C TYR A 6 -9.74 2.11 43.25
N CYS A 7 -9.22 0.88 43.22
CA CYS A 7 -8.62 0.28 42.03
C CYS A 7 -9.71 -0.53 41.31
N VAL A 8 -10.08 -0.11 40.09
CA VAL A 8 -10.99 -0.85 39.20
C VAL A 8 -10.14 -1.79 38.35
N ILE A 9 -10.43 -3.09 38.42
CA ILE A 9 -9.90 -4.11 37.52
C ILE A 9 -10.92 -4.27 36.38
N CYS A 10 -10.50 -4.00 35.14
CA CYS A 10 -11.33 -4.24 33.96
C CYS A 10 -11.23 -5.71 33.54
N CYS A 11 -12.24 -6.51 33.87
CA CYS A 11 -12.37 -7.88 33.37
C CYS A 11 -13.11 -7.90 32.03
N ARG A 12 -12.56 -8.56 31.00
CA ARG A 12 -13.30 -8.93 29.78
C ARG A 12 -13.73 -10.40 29.89
N ARG A 13 -15.03 -10.66 30.03
CA ARG A 13 -15.59 -12.01 30.09
C ARG A 13 -15.45 -12.70 28.73
N MET A 14 -14.63 -13.74 28.63
CA MET A 14 -14.70 -14.67 27.50
C MET A 14 -15.81 -15.68 27.78
N GLY A 15 -16.93 -15.59 27.05
CA GLY A 15 -18.01 -16.56 27.14
C GLY A 15 -17.65 -17.84 26.39
N THR A 16 -17.81 -19.00 27.02
CA THR A 16 -17.90 -20.28 26.32
C THR A 16 -19.34 -20.50 25.87
N SER A 17 -19.53 -20.57 24.56
CA SER A 17 -20.77 -21.02 23.93
C SER A 17 -20.98 -22.52 24.21
N THR A 18 -21.76 -22.84 25.23
CA THR A 18 -22.56 -24.08 25.28
C THR A 18 -23.78 -23.80 26.16
N SER A 19 -24.95 -24.22 25.70
CA SER A 19 -26.21 -24.21 26.45
C SER A 19 -26.02 -24.81 27.87
N PRO A 20 -26.81 -24.38 28.87
CA PRO A 20 -26.66 -24.88 30.23
C PRO A 20 -26.86 -26.40 30.24
N PRO A 21 -25.94 -27.21 30.80
CA PRO A 21 -26.19 -28.62 30.95
C PRO A 21 -27.31 -28.78 31.98
N LYS A 22 -28.37 -29.50 31.58
CA LYS A 22 -29.31 -30.09 32.52
C LYS A 22 -28.51 -31.02 33.44
N SER A 23 -28.95 -31.09 34.69
CA SER A 23 -28.33 -31.76 35.82
C SER A 23 -27.60 -33.08 35.50
N SER A 24 -26.45 -33.24 36.17
CA SER A 24 -25.60 -34.44 36.31
C SER A 24 -24.57 -34.69 35.20
N THR A 25 -23.39 -34.10 35.37
CA THR A 25 -22.13 -34.64 34.83
C THR A 25 -21.01 -34.37 35.84
N TYR A 26 -20.20 -35.40 36.09
CA TYR A 26 -19.15 -35.46 37.09
C TYR A 26 -17.96 -34.53 36.75
N TRP A 27 -17.38 -33.88 37.76
CA TRP A 27 -16.25 -32.93 37.68
C TRP A 27 -14.88 -33.55 37.33
N ARG A 28 -14.81 -34.67 36.60
CA ARG A 28 -13.53 -35.31 36.25
C ARG A 28 -12.97 -34.96 34.87
N ASP A 29 -13.70 -34.19 34.06
CA ASP A 29 -13.30 -33.92 32.65
C ASP A 29 -12.96 -32.44 32.35
N ILE A 30 -12.65 -31.61 33.36
CA ILE A 30 -12.10 -30.26 33.10
C ILE A 30 -10.57 -30.32 33.28
N SER A 31 -9.87 -30.65 32.20
CA SER A 31 -8.42 -30.48 32.13
C SER A 31 -8.09 -29.01 31.85
N SER A 32 -7.83 -28.26 32.93
CA SER A 32 -7.20 -26.93 32.98
C SER A 32 -8.12 -25.71 32.83
N LEU A 33 -8.20 -24.90 33.90
CA LEU A 33 -8.78 -23.55 33.92
C LEU A 33 -7.62 -22.54 33.88
N PHE A 34 -7.47 -21.82 32.77
CA PHE A 34 -6.48 -20.74 32.66
C PHE A 34 -7.11 -19.40 33.06
N ILE A 35 -6.56 -18.77 34.09
CA ILE A 35 -6.96 -17.43 34.53
C ILE A 35 -5.76 -16.49 34.33
N THR A 36 -5.90 -15.48 33.48
CA THR A 36 -4.88 -14.45 33.26
C THR A 36 -5.28 -13.18 34.01
N TYR A 37 -4.42 -12.69 34.90
CA TYR A 37 -4.57 -11.39 35.57
C TYR A 37 -3.54 -10.40 35.02
N GLU A 38 -3.95 -9.17 34.74
CA GLU A 38 -3.04 -8.06 34.45
C GLU A 38 -2.67 -7.37 35.77
N VAL A 39 -1.41 -7.46 36.18
CA VAL A 39 -0.93 -6.88 37.44
C VAL A 39 -0.03 -5.69 37.12
N LEU A 40 -0.55 -4.47 37.32
CA LEU A 40 0.23 -3.24 37.18
C LEU A 40 1.06 -3.00 38.46
N ALA A 41 2.26 -3.59 38.53
CA ALA A 41 3.12 -3.46 39.70
C ALA A 41 3.86 -2.10 39.72
N LEU A 42 3.36 -1.16 40.51
CA LEU A 42 4.11 0.03 40.92
C LEU A 42 5.18 -0.37 41.95
N LYS A 43 6.39 -0.74 41.52
CA LYS A 43 7.62 -0.88 42.35
C LYS A 43 7.44 -1.60 43.72
N LYS A 44 6.54 -2.57 43.83
CA LYS A 44 6.27 -3.34 45.06
C LYS A 44 6.21 -4.82 44.73
N SER A 45 6.73 -5.66 45.63
CA SER A 45 6.56 -7.12 45.54
C SER A 45 5.11 -7.49 45.86
N LEU A 46 4.55 -8.39 45.05
CA LEU A 46 3.21 -8.94 45.24
C LEU A 46 3.33 -10.43 45.57
N THR A 47 2.71 -10.85 46.67
CA THR A 47 2.65 -12.25 47.07
C THR A 47 1.23 -12.75 46.83
N LEU A 48 1.06 -13.71 45.93
CA LEU A 48 -0.25 -14.28 45.60
C LEU A 48 -0.46 -15.55 46.43
N ASP A 49 -1.43 -15.53 47.36
CA ASP A 49 -1.82 -16.70 48.13
C ASP A 49 -2.77 -17.58 47.30
N THR A 50 -2.27 -18.74 46.86
CA THR A 50 -3.02 -19.69 46.04
C THR A 50 -4.24 -20.27 46.76
N GLN A 51 -4.26 -20.32 48.09
CA GLN A 51 -5.42 -20.79 48.86
C GLN A 51 -6.57 -19.77 48.86
N VAL A 52 -6.27 -18.48 48.75
CA VAL A 52 -7.28 -17.41 48.63
C VAL A 52 -7.91 -17.45 47.25
N VAL A 53 -7.12 -17.68 46.20
CA VAL A 53 -7.61 -17.85 44.83
C VAL A 53 -8.58 -19.03 44.72
N GLU A 54 -8.28 -20.16 45.36
CA GLU A 54 -9.19 -21.31 45.39
C GLU A 54 -10.49 -21.06 46.16
N ARG A 55 -10.44 -20.33 47.29
CA ARG A 55 -11.63 -19.96 48.07
C ARG A 55 -12.50 -18.92 47.36
N GLU A 56 -11.90 -18.02 46.58
CA GLU A 56 -12.59 -16.89 45.96
C GLU A 56 -12.86 -17.08 44.46
N LYS A 57 -12.70 -18.30 43.93
CA LYS A 57 -12.82 -18.67 42.49
C LYS A 57 -14.10 -18.27 41.76
N MET A 58 -15.14 -17.84 42.48
CA MET A 58 -16.43 -17.39 41.93
C MET A 58 -16.63 -15.86 42.01
N LYS A 59 -15.64 -15.11 42.49
CA LYS A 59 -15.70 -13.64 42.59
C LYS A 59 -15.06 -12.98 41.38
N SER A 60 -15.56 -11.80 41.03
CA SER A 60 -15.08 -11.00 39.88
C SER A 60 -13.73 -10.32 40.13
N TYR A 61 -13.23 -10.35 41.37
CA TYR A 61 -11.97 -9.75 41.82
C TYR A 61 -11.44 -10.51 43.04
N ILE A 62 -10.12 -10.46 43.24
CA ILE A 62 -9.40 -10.97 44.43
C ILE A 62 -8.52 -9.84 44.99
N TYR A 63 -8.43 -9.72 46.30
CA TYR A 63 -7.54 -8.73 46.93
C TYR A 63 -6.16 -9.35 47.16
N VAL A 64 -5.11 -8.64 46.76
CA VAL A 64 -3.71 -9.07 46.97
C VAL A 64 -3.02 -8.07 47.90
N HIS A 65 -2.28 -8.58 48.88
CA HIS A 65 -1.50 -7.76 49.81
C HIS A 65 -0.17 -7.31 49.18
N THR A 66 0.24 -6.07 49.46
CA THR A 66 1.53 -5.54 49.00
C THR A 66 2.41 -5.21 50.19
N VAL A 67 3.72 -5.51 50.07
CA VAL A 67 4.74 -5.12 51.04
C VAL A 67 5.67 -4.11 50.36
N SER A 68 6.05 -3.05 51.06
CA SER A 68 6.93 -1.99 50.53
C SER A 68 8.39 -2.45 50.57
N LEU A 69 9.09 -2.38 49.44
CA LEU A 69 10.54 -2.56 49.38
C LEU A 69 11.21 -1.20 49.50
N ASP A 70 11.69 -0.86 50.69
CA ASP A 70 12.64 0.24 50.84
C ASP A 70 13.98 -0.14 50.20
N LYS A 71 14.59 0.84 49.53
CA LYS A 71 15.86 0.69 48.82
C LYS A 71 17.02 0.69 49.81
N THR A 72 17.29 -0.45 50.42
CA THR A 72 18.63 -0.80 50.91
C THR A 72 18.56 -2.27 51.26
N GLU A 73 19.53 -3.02 50.73
CA GLU A 73 19.71 -4.48 50.87
C GLU A 73 19.19 -5.33 49.69
N ASN A 74 20.15 -6.13 49.21
CA ASN A 74 20.05 -7.30 48.35
C ASN A 74 20.08 -7.07 46.82
N HIS A 75 21.31 -6.90 46.34
CA HIS A 75 21.86 -7.91 45.43
C HIS A 75 21.56 -9.29 46.03
N ASP A 76 20.63 -10.04 45.45
CA ASP A 76 20.72 -11.50 45.36
C ASP A 76 19.50 -12.10 44.64
N THR A 77 19.83 -12.93 43.65
CA THR A 77 19.07 -14.09 43.17
C THR A 77 17.55 -13.97 43.08
N PHE A 78 17.04 -13.77 41.86
CA PHE A 78 15.68 -14.23 41.52
C PHE A 78 15.60 -15.73 41.86
N SER A 79 14.83 -16.09 42.90
CA SER A 79 14.55 -17.48 43.21
C SER A 79 13.74 -18.08 42.07
N THR A 80 14.34 -19.08 41.42
CA THR A 80 13.74 -19.99 40.44
C THR A 80 12.50 -20.65 41.02
N VAL A 81 11.34 -20.05 40.77
CA VAL A 81 10.07 -20.77 40.70
C VAL A 81 9.98 -21.23 39.25
N ASP A 82 9.85 -22.54 39.03
CA ASP A 82 9.86 -23.28 37.75
C ASP A 82 9.22 -22.52 36.56
N ILE A 83 9.95 -21.57 35.98
CA ILE A 83 9.72 -21.06 34.64
C ILE A 83 10.58 -21.98 33.78
N GLU A 84 9.95 -22.88 33.03
CA GLU A 84 10.66 -23.66 32.02
C GLU A 84 11.53 -22.70 31.18
N ASP A 85 12.78 -23.06 30.88
CA ASP A 85 13.77 -22.16 30.24
C ASP A 85 13.23 -21.43 28.98
N HIS A 86 12.23 -22.03 28.33
CA HIS A 86 11.56 -21.55 27.14
C HIS A 86 10.62 -20.35 27.39
N ASP A 87 10.00 -20.25 28.57
CA ASP A 87 9.14 -19.12 28.95
C ASP A 87 9.95 -17.88 29.34
N CYS A 88 11.14 -18.09 29.91
CA CYS A 88 12.10 -17.02 30.17
C CYS A 88 12.49 -16.31 28.86
N ALA A 89 12.69 -17.06 27.77
CA ALA A 89 13.05 -16.51 26.46
C ALA A 89 11.99 -15.52 25.91
N VAL A 90 10.70 -15.84 26.03
CA VAL A 90 9.59 -14.99 25.55
C VAL A 90 9.60 -13.64 26.26
N TRP A 91 9.69 -13.64 27.59
CA TRP A 91 9.71 -12.41 28.39
C TRP A 91 10.98 -11.60 28.20
N LEU A 92 12.13 -12.26 28.00
CA LEU A 92 13.39 -11.59 27.69
C LEU A 92 13.31 -10.85 26.35
N LEU A 93 12.80 -11.49 25.30
CA LEU A 93 12.60 -10.86 24.00
C LEU A 93 11.63 -9.68 24.09
N LEU A 94 10.51 -9.84 24.81
CA LEU A 94 9.54 -8.75 25.00
C LEU A 94 10.15 -7.56 25.76
N ARG A 95 10.97 -7.83 26.78
CA ARG A 95 11.71 -6.78 27.49
C ARG A 95 12.71 -6.10 26.56
N LYS A 96 13.45 -6.88 25.76
CA LYS A 96 14.45 -6.39 24.80
C LYS A 96 13.80 -5.56 23.68
N SER A 97 12.60 -5.91 23.23
CA SER A 97 11.85 -5.14 22.22
C SER A 97 11.40 -3.76 22.70
N ARG A 98 11.42 -3.53 24.02
CA ARG A 98 11.11 -2.25 24.69
C ARG A 98 12.35 -1.53 25.23
N SER A 99 13.55 -2.02 24.92
CA SER A 99 14.81 -1.40 25.34
C SER A 99 14.95 0.02 24.79
N ASP A 100 15.67 0.90 25.47
CA ASP A 100 16.05 2.21 24.93
C ASP A 100 17.03 2.08 23.75
N ASP A 101 17.82 1.00 23.71
CA ASP A 101 18.71 0.69 22.59
C ASP A 101 17.93 0.20 21.36
N ARG A 102 18.05 0.96 20.26
CA ARG A 102 17.42 0.65 18.97
C ARG A 102 17.91 -0.67 18.39
N ALA A 103 19.19 -1.00 18.51
CA ALA A 103 19.73 -2.24 17.94
C ALA A 103 19.14 -3.46 18.67
N ALA A 104 19.13 -3.43 20.00
CA ALA A 104 18.48 -4.46 20.82
C ALA A 104 17.01 -4.65 20.46
N ARG A 105 16.24 -3.55 20.28
CA ARG A 105 14.82 -3.65 19.90
C ARG A 105 14.61 -4.33 18.55
N LEU A 106 15.34 -3.90 17.52
CA LEU A 106 15.23 -4.47 16.18
C LEU A 106 15.62 -5.94 16.16
N GLN A 107 16.69 -6.29 16.87
CA GLN A 107 17.13 -7.67 17.02
C GLN A 107 16.07 -8.53 17.73
N ALA A 108 15.44 -8.03 18.78
CA ALA A 108 14.38 -8.75 19.49
C ALA A 108 13.18 -9.04 18.59
N VAL A 109 12.74 -8.06 17.79
CA VAL A 109 11.62 -8.24 16.84
C VAL A 109 11.99 -9.27 15.77
N GLN A 110 13.24 -9.23 15.27
CA GLN A 110 13.72 -10.21 14.31
C GLN A 110 13.71 -11.63 14.90
N GLU A 111 14.31 -11.81 16.09
CA GLU A 111 14.35 -13.08 16.81
C GLU A 111 12.94 -13.62 17.09
N MET A 112 11.98 -12.77 17.50
CA MET A 112 10.57 -13.16 17.65
C MET A 112 9.95 -13.61 16.32
N SER A 113 10.21 -12.89 15.23
CA SER A 113 9.61 -13.20 13.93
C SER A 113 10.09 -14.52 13.33
N GLU A 114 11.31 -14.95 13.67
CA GLU A 114 11.93 -16.20 13.21
C GLU A 114 11.66 -17.37 14.18
N ALA A 115 10.97 -17.12 15.30
CA ALA A 115 10.65 -18.14 16.30
C ALA A 115 9.48 -19.01 15.85
N HIS A 116 9.72 -20.00 14.99
CA HIS A 116 8.70 -20.94 14.47
C HIS A 116 8.43 -22.15 15.38
N HIS A 117 9.24 -22.35 16.42
CA HIS A 117 9.19 -23.50 17.32
C HIS A 117 8.35 -23.24 18.58
N TRP A 118 7.77 -22.06 18.71
CA TRP A 118 6.98 -21.69 19.88
C TRP A 118 5.62 -22.40 19.91
N HIS A 119 5.12 -22.62 21.11
CA HIS A 119 3.76 -23.09 21.33
C HIS A 119 2.77 -21.94 21.14
N ASP A 120 1.51 -22.26 20.81
CA ASP A 120 0.43 -21.27 20.61
C ASP A 120 0.31 -20.25 21.75
N TYR A 121 0.47 -20.68 23.00
CA TYR A 121 0.35 -19.79 24.15
C TYR A 121 1.47 -18.75 24.21
N GLN A 122 2.68 -19.08 23.73
CA GLN A 122 3.84 -18.17 23.75
C GLN A 122 3.66 -17.02 22.74
N TYR A 123 3.14 -17.33 21.54
CA TYR A 123 2.71 -16.28 20.60
C TYR A 123 1.63 -15.39 21.20
N ARG A 124 0.67 -15.98 21.93
CA ARG A 124 -0.41 -15.22 22.57
C ARG A 124 0.10 -14.31 23.69
N ILE A 125 1.11 -14.72 24.46
CA ILE A 125 1.77 -13.86 25.46
C ILE A 125 2.32 -12.61 24.78
N ILE A 126 3.09 -12.77 23.69
CA ILE A 126 3.59 -11.62 22.92
C ILE A 126 2.43 -10.81 22.35
N ALA A 127 1.45 -11.44 21.71
CA ALA A 127 0.31 -10.75 21.09
C ALA A 127 -0.48 -9.87 22.09
N GLN A 128 -0.60 -10.32 23.34
CA GLN A 128 -1.29 -9.60 24.40
C GLN A 128 -0.45 -8.49 25.02
N ALA A 129 0.87 -8.65 25.04
CA ALA A 129 1.75 -7.75 25.77
C ALA A 129 2.51 -6.78 24.86
N CYS A 130 2.74 -7.08 23.58
CA CYS A 130 3.57 -6.25 22.70
C CYS A 130 3.04 -4.82 22.58
N ASP A 131 3.96 -3.86 22.55
CA ASP A 131 3.60 -2.47 22.28
C ASP A 131 3.34 -2.27 20.78
N MET A 132 2.78 -1.10 20.43
CA MET A 132 2.47 -0.74 19.05
C MET A 132 3.68 -0.92 18.12
N ARG A 133 4.86 -0.48 18.57
CA ARG A 133 6.10 -0.52 17.79
C ARG A 133 6.53 -1.96 17.51
N THR A 134 6.54 -2.82 18.53
CA THR A 134 6.85 -4.25 18.39
C THR A 134 5.84 -4.92 17.46
N LEU A 135 4.54 -4.67 17.64
CA LEU A 135 3.49 -5.26 16.80
C LEU A 135 3.62 -4.85 15.32
N THR A 136 3.84 -3.57 15.03
CA THR A 136 4.10 -3.09 13.67
C THR A 136 5.39 -3.68 13.10
N GLY A 137 6.43 -3.83 13.93
CA GLY A 137 7.68 -4.47 13.53
C GLY A 137 7.51 -5.94 13.16
N LEU A 138 6.73 -6.69 13.95
CA LEU A 138 6.35 -8.08 13.65
C LEU A 138 5.53 -8.14 12.37
N ALA A 139 4.56 -7.25 12.16
CA ALA A 139 3.75 -7.22 10.93
C ALA A 139 4.59 -6.94 9.67
N ARG A 140 5.71 -6.23 9.82
CA ARG A 140 6.68 -5.97 8.76
C ARG A 140 7.80 -7.00 8.67
N SER A 141 7.77 -8.07 9.44
CA SER A 141 8.81 -9.12 9.37
C SER A 141 8.33 -10.27 8.51
N LYS A 142 9.14 -10.68 7.52
CA LYS A 142 8.73 -11.63 6.46
C LYS A 142 8.26 -12.97 7.03
N GLU A 143 8.98 -13.49 8.01
CA GLU A 143 8.75 -14.80 8.61
C GLU A 143 7.75 -14.77 9.79
N SER A 144 7.22 -13.60 10.14
CA SER A 144 6.37 -13.40 11.33
C SER A 144 5.14 -14.29 11.33
N ASP A 145 4.86 -15.00 12.42
CA ASP A 145 3.67 -15.85 12.54
C ASP A 145 2.38 -15.03 12.76
N LEU A 146 1.27 -15.42 12.13
CA LEU A 146 0.00 -14.70 12.30
C LEU A 146 -0.58 -14.80 13.73
N ARG A 147 -0.13 -15.77 14.54
CA ARG A 147 -0.52 -15.92 15.95
C ARG A 147 -0.01 -14.78 16.84
N PHE A 148 0.92 -13.94 16.37
CA PHE A 148 1.31 -12.70 17.04
C PHE A 148 0.23 -11.61 17.00
N PHE A 149 -0.80 -11.75 16.17
CA PHE A 149 -1.80 -10.71 15.95
C PHE A 149 -3.14 -11.13 16.55
N LEU A 150 -3.61 -10.38 17.54
CA LEU A 150 -4.94 -10.58 18.11
C LEU A 150 -6.02 -10.28 17.05
N ARG A 151 -7.14 -10.98 17.14
CA ARG A 151 -8.31 -10.66 16.29
C ARG A 151 -8.75 -9.21 16.52
N PRO A 152 -9.21 -8.51 15.46
CA PRO A 152 -9.75 -7.17 15.62
C PRO A 152 -10.85 -7.10 16.69
N PRO A 153 -10.96 -6.01 17.46
CA PRO A 153 -12.02 -5.83 18.43
C PRO A 153 -13.42 -5.98 17.79
N PRO A 154 -14.43 -6.46 18.54
CA PRO A 154 -15.80 -6.49 18.06
C PRO A 154 -16.27 -5.09 17.62
N LEU A 155 -16.88 -5.00 16.45
CA LEU A 155 -17.37 -3.75 15.88
C LEU A 155 -18.68 -3.32 16.58
N PRO A 156 -18.87 -2.01 16.85
CA PRO A 156 -20.14 -1.49 17.38
C PRO A 156 -21.31 -1.86 16.47
N SER A 157 -22.47 -2.26 16.98
CA SER A 157 -23.65 -2.51 16.15
C SER A 157 -24.01 -1.28 15.30
N LEU A 158 -24.54 -1.49 14.10
CA LEU A 158 -25.19 -0.42 13.35
C LEU A 158 -26.37 0.12 14.17
N LYS A 159 -26.74 1.39 13.91
CA LYS A 159 -28.00 1.91 14.45
C LYS A 159 -29.14 1.08 13.85
N GLU A 160 -30.22 0.90 14.60
CA GLU A 160 -31.41 0.21 14.08
C GLU A 160 -31.82 0.88 12.74
N ASP A 161 -32.02 0.06 11.72
CA ASP A 161 -32.35 0.44 10.33
C ASP A 161 -31.26 1.18 9.52
N SER A 162 -30.02 1.35 10.02
CA SER A 162 -28.93 1.95 9.21
C SER A 162 -28.17 0.91 8.37
N SER A 163 -27.97 1.22 7.08
CA SER A 163 -27.13 0.44 6.17
C SER A 163 -25.68 0.96 6.18
N THR A 164 -24.73 0.13 5.72
CA THR A 164 -23.32 0.55 5.55
C THR A 164 -23.15 1.71 4.57
N GLU A 165 -24.00 1.75 3.55
CA GLU A 165 -24.11 2.84 2.59
C GLU A 165 -24.50 4.16 3.27
N GLU A 166 -25.52 4.13 4.15
CA GLU A 166 -25.99 5.33 4.84
C GLU A 166 -24.94 5.87 5.83
N GLU A 167 -24.27 4.98 6.57
CA GLU A 167 -23.17 5.38 7.45
C GLU A 167 -21.99 5.99 6.66
N LEU A 168 -21.69 5.50 5.45
CA LEU A 168 -20.68 6.08 4.57
C LEU A 168 -21.08 7.47 4.08
N ARG A 169 -22.33 7.67 3.66
CA ARG A 169 -22.83 8.99 3.26
C ARG A 169 -22.81 9.96 4.42
N HIS A 170 -23.26 9.54 5.60
CA HIS A 170 -23.22 10.35 6.81
C HIS A 170 -21.78 10.75 7.18
N LEU A 171 -20.84 9.79 7.09
CA LEU A 171 -19.42 10.08 7.29
C LEU A 171 -18.93 11.15 6.31
N LEU A 172 -19.19 10.99 5.01
CA LEU A 172 -18.78 11.97 3.99
C LEU A 172 -19.41 13.35 4.21
N ALA A 173 -20.71 13.40 4.52
CA ALA A 173 -21.42 14.65 4.79
C ALA A 173 -20.87 15.37 6.03
N SER A 174 -20.30 14.64 7.00
CA SER A 174 -19.66 15.21 8.19
C SER A 174 -18.28 15.83 7.93
N LEU A 175 -17.66 15.52 6.78
CA LEU A 175 -16.34 16.04 6.44
C LEU A 175 -16.44 17.51 5.96
N PRO A 176 -15.38 18.31 6.13
CA PRO A 176 -15.38 19.70 5.69
C PRO A 176 -15.58 19.77 4.17
N GLN A 177 -16.48 20.67 3.77
CA GLN A 177 -16.86 20.88 2.37
C GLN A 177 -16.32 22.20 1.79
N THR A 178 -15.75 23.07 2.63
CA THR A 178 -15.17 24.36 2.22
C THR A 178 -13.70 24.21 1.86
N ASP A 179 -13.21 25.08 0.98
CA ASP A 179 -11.79 25.13 0.55
C ASP A 179 -11.24 23.83 -0.05
N LEU A 180 -12.13 23.01 -0.62
CA LEU A 180 -11.79 21.78 -1.30
C LEU A 180 -11.38 22.02 -2.75
N ASP A 181 -10.43 21.22 -3.25
CA ASP A 181 -10.18 21.09 -4.68
C ASP A 181 -11.47 20.66 -5.42
N GLU A 182 -11.68 21.19 -6.62
CA GLU A 182 -12.88 20.97 -7.41
C GLU A 182 -13.19 19.49 -7.63
N CYS A 183 -12.17 18.64 -7.77
CA CYS A 183 -12.42 17.21 -7.90
C CYS A 183 -12.92 16.59 -6.61
N ILE A 184 -12.41 16.99 -5.45
CA ILE A 184 -12.93 16.48 -4.17
C ILE A 184 -14.40 16.88 -4.02
N GLN A 185 -14.75 18.12 -4.37
CA GLN A 185 -16.15 18.58 -4.39
C GLN A 185 -17.00 17.76 -5.35
N CYS A 186 -16.50 17.47 -6.56
CA CYS A 186 -17.21 16.68 -7.56
C CYS A 186 -17.46 15.25 -7.11
N PHE A 187 -16.43 14.54 -6.62
CA PHE A 187 -16.57 13.18 -6.08
C PHE A 187 -17.53 13.12 -4.90
N THR A 188 -17.49 14.13 -4.02
CA THR A 188 -18.36 14.21 -2.85
C THR A 188 -19.80 14.49 -3.25
N ALA A 189 -20.01 15.43 -4.18
CA ALA A 189 -21.33 15.69 -4.74
C ALA A 189 -21.90 14.43 -5.38
N LEU A 190 -21.14 13.72 -6.22
CA LEU A 190 -21.57 12.46 -6.84
C LEU A 190 -21.95 11.38 -5.81
N ALA A 191 -21.19 11.27 -4.72
CA ALA A 191 -21.48 10.31 -3.65
C ALA A 191 -22.74 10.68 -2.84
N LEU A 192 -23.03 11.98 -2.67
CA LEU A 192 -24.13 12.49 -1.85
C LEU A 192 -25.42 12.78 -2.62
N SER A 193 -25.35 13.08 -3.93
CA SER A 193 -26.48 13.63 -4.70
C SER A 193 -27.36 12.60 -5.40
N GLU A 194 -26.86 11.41 -5.71
CA GLU A 194 -27.52 10.55 -6.71
C GLU A 194 -28.39 9.45 -6.10
N SER A 195 -29.71 9.59 -6.30
CA SER A 195 -30.65 8.47 -6.27
C SER A 195 -30.38 7.51 -7.43
N SER A 196 -30.86 6.29 -7.30
CA SER A 196 -30.69 5.18 -8.25
C SER A 196 -30.96 5.50 -9.74
N GLN A 197 -31.74 6.53 -10.03
CA GLN A 197 -32.19 6.86 -11.39
C GLN A 197 -31.14 7.62 -12.23
N SER A 198 -30.21 8.38 -11.62
CA SER A 198 -29.20 9.15 -12.37
C SER A 198 -28.11 8.23 -12.98
N LEU A 199 -27.73 7.16 -12.27
CA LEU A 199 -26.73 6.19 -12.72
C LEU A 199 -27.12 5.44 -14.01
N ALA A 200 -28.41 5.22 -14.24
CA ALA A 200 -28.90 4.56 -15.46
C ALA A 200 -28.71 5.46 -16.69
N ALA A 201 -28.85 6.79 -16.53
CA ALA A 201 -28.66 7.76 -17.60
C ALA A 201 -27.17 7.93 -17.95
N GLN A 202 -26.25 7.89 -16.97
CA GLN A 202 -24.81 7.93 -17.25
C GLN A 202 -24.26 6.63 -17.85
N LYS A 203 -24.81 5.46 -17.48
CA LYS A 203 -24.53 4.20 -18.21
C LYS A 203 -25.16 4.17 -19.61
N GLY A 204 -26.23 4.94 -19.82
CA GLY A 204 -26.97 5.08 -21.08
C GLY A 204 -26.40 6.07 -22.10
N GLY A 205 -25.13 6.49 -21.94
CA GLY A 205 -24.41 7.31 -22.93
C GLY A 205 -24.10 6.57 -24.23
N LEU A 206 -25.14 6.39 -25.05
CA LEU A 206 -25.23 6.12 -26.49
C LEU A 206 -24.03 5.50 -27.26
N TRP A 207 -24.27 4.26 -27.72
CA TRP A 207 -23.61 3.46 -28.78
C TRP A 207 -22.58 2.40 -28.38
N CYS A 208 -23.12 1.24 -28.02
CA CYS A 208 -22.57 -0.07 -28.35
C CYS A 208 -22.30 -0.18 -29.86
N PHE A 209 -21.04 -0.29 -30.26
CA PHE A 209 -20.69 -0.89 -31.55
C PHE A 209 -20.62 -2.41 -31.37
N GLY A 210 -21.64 -3.11 -31.90
CA GLY A 210 -21.59 -4.55 -32.19
C GLY A 210 -22.63 -5.42 -31.48
N GLY A 211 -23.80 -5.60 -32.11
CA GLY A 211 -24.67 -6.77 -31.92
C GLY A 211 -26.00 -6.54 -31.20
N ASN A 212 -27.10 -6.63 -31.96
CA ASN A 212 -28.53 -6.70 -31.60
C ASN A 212 -29.02 -5.80 -30.46
N GLY A 213 -29.49 -4.61 -30.83
CA GLY A 213 -30.29 -3.75 -29.96
C GLY A 213 -31.72 -4.24 -29.72
N LEU A 214 -32.25 -3.76 -28.59
CA LEU A 214 -33.64 -3.80 -28.05
C LEU A 214 -34.01 -5.06 -27.24
N PRO A 215 -34.83 -4.98 -26.16
CA PRO A 215 -35.39 -3.83 -25.43
C PRO A 215 -35.12 -3.92 -23.90
N TYR A 216 -34.28 -3.05 -23.33
CA TYR A 216 -34.07 -2.99 -21.87
C TYR A 216 -34.11 -1.55 -21.36
N ALA A 217 -35.05 -0.76 -21.87
CA ALA A 217 -35.33 0.59 -21.37
C ALA A 217 -36.56 0.64 -20.45
N GLU A 218 -37.06 -0.52 -19.99
CA GLU A 218 -38.21 -0.62 -19.08
C GLU A 218 -37.87 -1.54 -17.89
N SER A 219 -37.00 -1.06 -17.00
CA SER A 219 -36.80 -1.61 -15.64
C SER A 219 -35.89 -0.66 -14.86
N PHE A 220 -36.43 0.45 -14.34
CA PHE A 220 -35.74 1.28 -13.35
C PHE A 220 -35.68 0.51 -12.01
N GLY A 221 -34.65 -0.31 -11.85
CA GLY A 221 -34.26 -0.90 -10.57
C GLY A 221 -33.42 0.08 -9.76
N GLU A 222 -33.50 0.00 -8.44
CA GLU A 222 -32.59 0.69 -7.53
C GLU A 222 -31.13 0.37 -7.86
N VAL A 223 -30.24 1.35 -7.68
CA VAL A 223 -28.80 1.16 -7.90
C VAL A 223 -28.30 0.23 -6.81
N PRO A 224 -27.54 -0.82 -7.15
CA PRO A 224 -27.03 -1.73 -6.14
C PRO A 224 -26.22 -0.97 -5.10
N SER A 225 -26.49 -1.20 -3.82
CA SER A 225 -25.82 -0.55 -2.68
C SER A 225 -24.28 -0.54 -2.81
N ALA A 226 -23.70 -1.65 -3.29
CA ALA A 226 -22.26 -1.77 -3.56
C ALA A 226 -21.70 -0.73 -4.56
N THR A 227 -22.52 -0.20 -5.46
CA THR A 227 -22.13 0.87 -6.40
C THR A 227 -22.04 2.21 -5.69
N VAL A 228 -22.97 2.51 -4.78
CA VAL A 228 -22.95 3.72 -3.97
C VAL A 228 -21.78 3.68 -2.99
N GLU A 229 -21.58 2.56 -2.31
CA GLU A 229 -20.45 2.37 -1.39
C GLU A 229 -19.11 2.60 -2.13
N MET A 230 -19.01 2.18 -3.39
CA MET A 230 -17.83 2.46 -4.22
C MET A 230 -17.61 3.96 -4.43
N PHE A 231 -18.63 4.72 -4.82
CA PHE A 231 -18.51 6.16 -5.01
C PHE A 231 -18.15 6.87 -3.70
N CYS A 232 -18.76 6.45 -2.60
CA CYS A 232 -18.44 6.99 -1.29
C CYS A 232 -16.98 6.71 -0.92
N LEU A 233 -16.50 5.49 -1.15
CA LEU A 233 -15.10 5.13 -0.90
C LEU A 233 -14.13 5.89 -1.80
N GLU A 234 -14.47 6.14 -3.07
CA GLU A 234 -13.65 6.95 -3.97
C GLU A 234 -13.55 8.41 -3.51
N ALA A 235 -14.65 9.00 -3.07
CA ALA A 235 -14.65 10.33 -2.43
C ALA A 235 -13.83 10.33 -1.13
N LEU A 236 -14.01 9.31 -0.29
CA LEU A 236 -13.32 9.18 0.99
C LEU A 236 -11.81 8.99 0.81
N VAL A 237 -11.36 8.30 -0.25
CA VAL A 237 -9.93 8.26 -0.63
C VAL A 237 -9.41 9.68 -0.83
N LYS A 238 -10.11 10.53 -1.59
CA LYS A 238 -9.67 11.92 -1.84
C LYS A 238 -9.68 12.77 -0.57
N HIS A 239 -10.70 12.63 0.28
CA HIS A 239 -10.71 13.30 1.59
C HIS A 239 -9.57 12.82 2.49
N SER A 240 -9.23 11.53 2.47
CA SER A 240 -8.15 10.99 3.30
C SER A 240 -6.75 11.49 2.89
N GLU A 241 -6.58 12.07 1.70
CA GLU A 241 -5.33 12.74 1.32
C GLU A 241 -5.08 14.03 2.14
N ILE A 242 -6.11 14.57 2.80
CA ILE A 242 -6.06 15.77 3.64
C ILE A 242 -5.90 15.38 5.13
N PRO A 243 -4.80 15.76 5.80
CA PRO A 243 -4.56 15.40 7.21
C PRO A 243 -5.70 15.74 8.16
N THR A 244 -6.24 16.96 8.09
CA THR A 244 -7.32 17.43 8.97
C THR A 244 -8.67 16.73 8.72
N HIS A 245 -8.80 16.01 7.59
CA HIS A 245 -9.97 15.19 7.29
C HIS A 245 -9.78 13.79 7.85
N CYS A 246 -8.56 13.25 7.87
CA CYS A 246 -8.26 11.98 8.54
C CYS A 246 -8.66 12.01 10.02
N ASP A 247 -8.44 13.13 10.70
CA ASP A 247 -8.86 13.33 12.09
C ASP A 247 -10.37 13.21 12.26
N LYS A 248 -11.13 13.79 11.31
CA LYS A 248 -12.60 13.76 11.32
C LYS A 248 -13.12 12.39 10.93
N ILE A 249 -12.44 11.69 10.00
CA ILE A 249 -12.74 10.30 9.65
C ILE A 249 -12.58 9.42 10.88
N GLU A 250 -11.48 9.56 11.63
CA GLU A 250 -11.25 8.81 12.87
C GLU A 250 -12.28 9.13 13.94
N ALA A 251 -12.52 10.42 14.21
CA ALA A 251 -13.46 10.88 15.25
C ALA A 251 -14.91 10.43 15.01
N ASN A 252 -15.30 10.25 13.74
CA ASN A 252 -16.63 9.76 13.35
C ASN A 252 -16.69 8.23 13.16
N GLY A 253 -15.74 7.47 13.71
CA GLY A 253 -15.76 6.00 13.68
C GLY A 253 -15.43 5.39 12.32
N GLY A 254 -14.76 6.15 11.44
CA GLY A 254 -14.41 5.71 10.09
C GLY A 254 -13.54 4.44 10.07
N LEU A 255 -12.65 4.25 11.05
CA LEU A 255 -11.84 3.03 11.13
C LEU A 255 -12.70 1.77 11.30
N GLN A 256 -13.74 1.82 12.13
CA GLN A 256 -14.65 0.70 12.38
C GLN A 256 -15.57 0.45 11.18
N LEU A 257 -16.06 1.53 10.54
CA LEU A 257 -16.87 1.43 9.34
C LEU A 257 -16.09 0.79 8.18
N LEU A 258 -14.83 1.21 7.98
CA LEU A 258 -13.94 0.64 6.99
C LEU A 258 -13.65 -0.85 7.26
N GLN A 259 -13.50 -1.27 8.53
CA GLN A 259 -13.35 -2.70 8.87
C GLN A 259 -14.60 -3.50 8.52
N ARG A 260 -15.79 -2.95 8.82
CA ARG A 260 -17.06 -3.59 8.45
C ARG A 260 -17.14 -3.81 6.95
N LEU A 261 -16.87 -2.77 6.15
CA LEU A 261 -16.88 -2.86 4.69
C LEU A 261 -15.82 -3.84 4.17
N TYR A 262 -14.63 -3.85 4.78
CA TYR A 262 -13.56 -4.79 4.43
C TYR A 262 -14.00 -6.24 4.65
N GLN A 263 -14.73 -6.51 5.74
CA GLN A 263 -15.28 -7.84 6.04
C GLN A 263 -16.46 -8.24 5.14
N LEU A 264 -17.34 -7.29 4.78
CA LEU A 264 -18.50 -7.54 3.93
C LEU A 264 -18.12 -7.77 2.46
N HIS A 265 -17.10 -7.07 1.98
CA HIS A 265 -16.71 -7.07 0.56
C HIS A 265 -15.36 -7.76 0.30
N LYS A 266 -15.06 -8.86 1.01
CA LYS A 266 -13.82 -9.62 0.84
C LYS A 266 -13.55 -10.01 -0.61
N ASP A 267 -14.61 -10.34 -1.35
CA ASP A 267 -14.53 -10.77 -2.75
C ASP A 267 -14.56 -9.60 -3.76
N CYS A 268 -14.50 -8.34 -3.31
CA CYS A 268 -14.51 -7.16 -4.19
C CYS A 268 -13.17 -6.40 -4.12
N PRO A 269 -12.17 -6.74 -4.97
CA PRO A 269 -10.84 -6.13 -4.94
C PRO A 269 -10.84 -4.60 -5.05
N LYS A 270 -11.85 -4.01 -5.72
CA LYS A 270 -11.97 -2.55 -5.83
C LYS A 270 -12.31 -1.89 -4.50
N VAL A 271 -13.23 -2.47 -3.72
CA VAL A 271 -13.59 -1.98 -2.37
C VAL A 271 -12.38 -2.14 -1.45
N GLN A 272 -11.79 -3.35 -1.43
CA GLN A 272 -10.60 -3.67 -0.63
C GLN A 272 -9.45 -2.68 -0.91
N ARG A 273 -9.19 -2.38 -2.19
CA ARG A 273 -8.20 -1.40 -2.63
C ARG A 273 -8.47 -0.01 -2.05
N ASN A 274 -9.68 0.52 -2.20
CA ASN A 274 -9.99 1.87 -1.74
C ASN A 274 -9.93 1.99 -0.21
N ILE A 275 -10.37 0.97 0.52
CA ILE A 275 -10.24 0.91 1.98
C ILE A 275 -8.75 0.96 2.39
N MET A 276 -7.91 0.14 1.77
CA MET A 276 -6.48 0.10 2.07
C MET A 276 -5.76 1.40 1.69
N ARG A 277 -6.21 2.10 0.63
CA ARG A 277 -5.71 3.44 0.28
C ARG A 277 -6.05 4.48 1.35
N ILE A 278 -7.30 4.48 1.84
CA ILE A 278 -7.72 5.38 2.92
C ILE A 278 -6.86 5.15 4.17
N LEU A 279 -6.67 3.89 4.57
CA LEU A 279 -5.81 3.57 5.71
C LEU A 279 -4.34 3.96 5.51
N GLY A 280 -3.80 3.73 4.31
CA GLY A 280 -2.44 4.12 3.97
C GLY A 280 -2.22 5.63 4.01
N ASN A 281 -3.26 6.41 3.69
CA ASN A 281 -3.26 7.86 3.83
C ASN A 281 -3.38 8.29 5.28
N MET A 282 -4.30 7.70 6.06
CA MET A 282 -4.42 7.97 7.50
C MET A 282 -3.10 7.66 8.24
N ALA A 283 -2.40 6.59 7.86
CA ALA A 283 -1.12 6.19 8.44
C ALA A 283 0.04 7.19 8.17
N LEU A 284 -0.11 8.18 7.27
CA LEU A 284 0.86 9.27 7.13
C LEU A 284 0.86 10.23 8.34
N ASN A 285 -0.21 10.18 9.15
CA ASN A 285 -0.44 11.00 10.32
C ASN A 285 -0.06 10.22 11.59
N GLU A 286 1.09 10.56 12.17
CA GLU A 286 1.71 9.82 13.27
C GLU A 286 0.85 9.78 14.53
N HIS A 287 0.08 10.85 14.79
CA HIS A 287 -0.84 10.90 15.93
C HIS A 287 -2.00 9.89 15.82
N LEU A 288 -2.37 9.47 14.61
CA LEU A 288 -3.40 8.46 14.38
C LEU A 288 -2.90 7.02 14.51
N HIS A 289 -1.57 6.79 14.58
CA HIS A 289 -0.99 5.44 14.63
C HIS A 289 -1.56 4.61 15.77
N SER A 290 -1.68 5.21 16.96
CA SER A 290 -2.20 4.52 18.14
C SER A 290 -3.66 4.07 17.95
N THR A 291 -4.53 4.88 17.34
CA THR A 291 -5.91 4.49 17.05
C THR A 291 -5.98 3.42 15.96
N ILE A 292 -5.19 3.54 14.89
CA ILE A 292 -5.12 2.53 13.82
C ILE A 292 -4.72 1.16 14.40
N VAL A 293 -3.74 1.13 15.31
CA VAL A 293 -3.32 -0.12 15.94
C VAL A 293 -4.37 -0.64 16.93
N ARG A 294 -4.91 0.22 17.81
CA ARG A 294 -5.93 -0.18 18.80
C ARG A 294 -7.24 -0.66 18.17
N SER A 295 -7.57 -0.18 16.98
CA SER A 295 -8.73 -0.66 16.22
C SER A 295 -8.50 -2.03 15.59
N GLY A 296 -7.29 -2.59 15.64
CA GLY A 296 -6.99 -3.95 15.15
C GLY A 296 -6.60 -4.02 13.67
N TRP A 297 -6.35 -2.88 13.02
CA TRP A 297 -5.94 -2.87 11.60
C TRP A 297 -4.59 -3.54 11.37
N VAL A 298 -3.66 -3.51 12.33
CA VAL A 298 -2.34 -4.16 12.15
C VAL A 298 -2.48 -5.66 11.93
N SER A 299 -3.45 -6.31 12.57
CA SER A 299 -3.73 -7.73 12.35
C SER A 299 -4.21 -8.02 10.92
N ILE A 300 -5.13 -7.18 10.42
CA ILE A 300 -5.62 -7.28 9.03
C ILE A 300 -4.49 -7.01 8.04
N LEU A 301 -3.64 -6.02 8.32
CA LEU A 301 -2.50 -5.66 7.48
C LEU A 301 -1.41 -6.74 7.46
N ALA A 302 -1.15 -7.42 8.59
CA ALA A 302 -0.20 -8.51 8.71
C ALA A 302 -0.61 -9.75 7.91
N GLU A 303 -1.92 -9.98 7.77
CA GLU A 303 -2.47 -10.98 6.84
C GLU A 303 -2.40 -10.48 5.39
N ALA A 304 -2.88 -9.27 5.13
CA ALA A 304 -2.98 -8.69 3.79
C ALA A 304 -1.60 -8.53 3.10
N ILE A 305 -0.53 -8.19 3.82
CA ILE A 305 0.83 -8.09 3.24
C ILE A 305 1.34 -9.44 2.69
N LYS A 306 0.80 -10.56 3.18
CA LYS A 306 1.11 -11.92 2.72
C LYS A 306 0.16 -12.42 1.62
N SER A 307 -0.81 -11.59 1.20
CA SER A 307 -1.76 -11.95 0.16
C SER A 307 -1.06 -12.22 -1.17
N GLN A 308 -1.56 -13.22 -1.90
CA GLN A 308 -1.15 -13.48 -3.29
C GLN A 308 -1.62 -12.37 -4.24
N HIS A 309 -2.64 -11.59 -3.84
CA HIS A 309 -3.10 -10.45 -4.60
C HIS A 309 -2.14 -9.27 -4.43
N ILE A 310 -1.30 -9.04 -5.44
CA ILE A 310 -0.23 -8.05 -5.39
C ILE A 310 -0.67 -6.64 -5.02
N MET A 311 -1.88 -6.21 -5.44
CA MET A 311 -2.45 -4.91 -5.09
C MET A 311 -2.69 -4.79 -3.58
N GLU A 312 -3.33 -5.80 -3.00
CA GLU A 312 -3.64 -5.85 -1.57
C GLU A 312 -2.34 -5.87 -0.75
N ALA A 313 -1.43 -6.80 -1.07
CA ALA A 313 -0.14 -6.90 -0.41
C ALA A 313 0.67 -5.60 -0.47
N SER A 314 0.65 -4.90 -1.62
CA SER A 314 1.40 -3.66 -1.80
C SER A 314 0.79 -2.48 -1.04
N HIS A 315 -0.53 -2.37 -0.98
CA HIS A 315 -1.17 -1.35 -0.14
C HIS A 315 -0.96 -1.64 1.35
N ALA A 316 -1.05 -2.91 1.78
CA ALA A 316 -0.75 -3.30 3.15
C ALA A 316 0.71 -2.98 3.52
N ALA A 317 1.66 -3.31 2.65
CA ALA A 317 3.08 -2.98 2.82
C ALA A 317 3.31 -1.47 2.98
N ARG A 318 2.65 -0.65 2.13
CA ARG A 318 2.71 0.81 2.24
C ARG A 318 2.17 1.30 3.58
N THR A 319 0.99 0.85 3.99
CA THR A 319 0.38 1.25 5.27
C THR A 319 1.25 0.87 6.45
N LEU A 320 1.76 -0.36 6.49
CA LEU A 320 2.66 -0.82 7.54
C LEU A 320 3.97 -0.01 7.55
N ALA A 321 4.56 0.28 6.39
CA ALA A 321 5.75 1.13 6.31
C ALA A 321 5.48 2.57 6.82
N ASN A 322 4.29 3.12 6.57
CA ASN A 322 3.88 4.41 7.11
C ASN A 322 3.69 4.38 8.64
N LEU A 323 3.20 3.27 9.20
CA LEU A 323 3.13 3.06 10.66
C LEU A 323 4.50 2.86 11.32
N ASP A 324 5.50 2.39 10.58
CA ASP A 324 6.82 2.04 11.11
C ASP A 324 7.83 3.20 11.06
N ARG A 325 7.65 4.20 11.92
CA ARG A 325 8.59 5.34 12.04
C ARG A 325 9.96 4.98 12.63
N GLU A 326 10.13 3.77 13.18
CA GLU A 326 11.41 3.33 13.73
C GLU A 326 12.41 2.93 12.64
N THR A 327 11.93 2.31 11.56
CA THR A 327 12.79 1.88 10.44
C THR A 327 12.58 2.67 9.16
N VAL A 328 11.44 3.34 9.02
CA VAL A 328 11.08 4.13 7.83
C VAL A 328 10.76 5.56 8.28
N PRO A 329 11.72 6.49 8.19
CA PRO A 329 11.45 7.91 8.44
C PRO A 329 10.66 8.54 7.28
N ASP A 330 10.79 8.01 6.07
CA ASP A 330 10.17 8.52 4.84
C ASP A 330 8.66 8.29 4.81
N LYS A 331 7.94 9.09 4.01
CA LYS A 331 6.47 9.03 3.88
C LYS A 331 6.07 8.57 2.49
N TYR A 332 5.43 7.40 2.43
CA TYR A 332 4.94 6.85 1.17
C TYR A 332 3.50 7.34 0.91
N GLN A 333 3.36 8.38 0.10
CA GLN A 333 2.07 8.97 -0.30
C GLN A 333 1.29 8.07 -1.27
N ASP A 334 0.01 8.38 -1.51
CA ASP A 334 -0.83 7.56 -2.39
C ASP A 334 -0.29 7.53 -3.82
N GLY A 335 -0.30 6.32 -4.39
CA GLY A 335 0.36 6.02 -5.66
C GLY A 335 1.86 5.71 -5.57
N VAL A 336 2.51 5.81 -4.41
CA VAL A 336 3.91 5.38 -4.24
C VAL A 336 3.94 3.93 -3.72
N TYR A 337 4.26 2.99 -4.60
CA TYR A 337 4.34 1.56 -4.27
C TYR A 337 5.78 1.11 -4.04
N VAL A 338 6.09 0.71 -2.81
CA VAL A 338 7.35 0.04 -2.49
C VAL A 338 7.23 -1.43 -2.91
N LEU A 339 7.92 -1.78 -4.00
CA LEU A 339 7.95 -3.14 -4.53
C LEU A 339 8.99 -3.99 -3.80
N HIS A 340 10.11 -3.39 -3.40
CA HIS A 340 11.17 -4.03 -2.63
C HIS A 340 11.97 -2.99 -1.82
N PRO A 341 12.32 -3.27 -0.55
CA PRO A 341 11.80 -4.33 0.30
C PRO A 341 10.40 -3.97 0.85
N GLN A 342 9.48 -4.94 0.86
CA GLN A 342 8.16 -4.75 1.49
C GLN A 342 8.22 -4.95 3.02
N HIS A 343 9.12 -5.84 3.46
CA HIS A 343 9.37 -6.17 4.86
C HIS A 343 10.59 -5.40 5.40
N ARG A 344 10.77 -5.35 6.72
CA ARG A 344 12.02 -4.92 7.35
C ARG A 344 13.16 -5.79 6.84
N THR A 345 14.30 -5.17 6.58
CA THR A 345 15.53 -5.86 6.16
C THR A 345 16.70 -5.29 6.95
N SER A 346 17.63 -6.17 7.32
CA SER A 346 18.93 -5.78 7.88
C SER A 346 19.93 -5.41 6.78
N GLN A 347 19.66 -5.77 5.53
CA GLN A 347 20.53 -5.43 4.41
C GLN A 347 20.43 -3.93 4.09
N PRO A 348 21.56 -3.24 3.92
CA PRO A 348 21.56 -1.82 3.59
C PRO A 348 21.01 -1.61 2.17
N ILE A 349 20.10 -0.65 2.05
CA ILE A 349 19.63 -0.17 0.75
C ILE A 349 20.66 0.79 0.17
N LYS A 350 21.26 0.40 -0.94
CA LYS A 350 22.35 1.14 -1.59
C LYS A 350 21.88 2.10 -2.69
N ALA A 351 20.79 1.77 -3.38
CA ALA A 351 20.28 2.59 -4.49
C ALA A 351 18.76 2.42 -4.70
N ASP A 352 18.16 3.39 -5.38
CA ASP A 352 16.76 3.40 -5.78
C ASP A 352 16.60 3.07 -7.27
N VAL A 353 15.63 2.22 -7.62
CA VAL A 353 15.17 2.05 -9.00
C VAL A 353 13.69 2.41 -9.09
N LEU A 354 13.38 3.41 -9.91
CA LEU A 354 12.07 4.03 -9.99
C LEU A 354 11.36 3.66 -11.28
N PHE A 355 10.16 3.10 -11.18
CA PHE A 355 9.36 2.64 -12.30
C PHE A 355 8.18 3.59 -12.56
N ILE A 356 8.19 4.28 -13.70
CA ILE A 356 7.20 5.29 -14.09
C ILE A 356 6.43 4.83 -15.34
N HIS A 357 5.17 4.42 -15.18
CA HIS A 357 4.37 3.89 -16.28
C HIS A 357 3.92 4.99 -17.26
N GLY A 358 3.35 4.60 -18.42
CA GLY A 358 2.73 5.52 -19.38
C GLY A 358 1.21 5.62 -19.26
N LEU A 359 0.55 6.19 -20.29
CA LEU A 359 -0.91 6.32 -20.36
C LEU A 359 -1.64 4.98 -20.26
N MET A 360 -2.73 4.92 -19.49
CA MET A 360 -3.48 3.71 -19.12
C MET A 360 -2.64 2.59 -18.48
N GLY A 361 -1.42 2.92 -18.08
CA GLY A 361 -0.57 2.07 -17.28
C GLY A 361 -1.00 2.06 -15.82
N ALA A 362 -0.34 1.19 -15.07
CA ALA A 362 -0.38 1.14 -13.62
C ALA A 362 0.84 0.31 -13.17
N ALA A 363 1.25 0.45 -11.91
CA ALA A 363 2.42 -0.26 -11.36
C ALA A 363 2.43 -1.76 -11.71
N PHE A 364 1.29 -2.45 -11.52
CA PHE A 364 1.20 -3.89 -11.74
C PHE A 364 0.59 -4.28 -13.09
N LYS A 365 0.22 -3.29 -13.92
CA LYS A 365 -0.24 -3.51 -15.30
C LYS A 365 0.90 -3.36 -16.29
N THR A 366 1.75 -2.37 -16.10
CA THR A 366 2.86 -2.05 -17.01
C THR A 366 4.03 -3.00 -16.77
N TRP A 367 4.41 -3.21 -15.52
CA TRP A 367 5.64 -3.93 -15.14
C TRP A 367 5.42 -5.42 -14.83
N ARG A 368 4.47 -6.06 -15.53
CA ARG A 368 4.17 -7.49 -15.38
C ARG A 368 4.87 -8.34 -16.44
N GLN A 369 4.93 -9.65 -16.25
CA GLN A 369 5.36 -10.57 -17.31
C GLN A 369 4.37 -10.55 -18.47
N GLN A 370 4.87 -10.70 -19.70
CA GLN A 370 4.01 -10.75 -20.89
C GLN A 370 3.05 -11.95 -20.80
N ASP A 371 1.79 -11.70 -21.13
CA ASP A 371 0.76 -12.73 -21.15
C ASP A 371 1.09 -13.76 -22.25
N ASN A 372 0.91 -15.06 -21.96
CA ASN A 372 1.11 -16.14 -22.91
C ASN A 372 -0.25 -16.58 -23.50
N ASP A 373 -0.33 -16.86 -24.80
CA ASP A 373 -1.58 -17.26 -25.45
C ASP A 373 -2.14 -18.60 -24.91
N GLN A 374 -1.31 -19.42 -24.27
CA GLN A 374 -1.69 -20.70 -23.67
C GLN A 374 -2.26 -20.60 -22.25
N ASP A 375 -2.05 -19.48 -21.54
CA ASP A 375 -2.43 -19.33 -20.12
C ASP A 375 -3.88 -18.87 -19.89
N LEU A 376 -4.69 -18.71 -20.93
CA LEU A 376 -6.12 -18.34 -20.80
C LEU A 376 -6.98 -19.46 -20.20
N THR A 377 -6.42 -20.66 -19.97
CA THR A 377 -7.16 -21.83 -19.47
C THR A 377 -6.60 -22.43 -18.17
N GLU A 378 -5.40 -22.06 -17.73
CA GLU A 378 -4.84 -22.52 -16.47
C GLU A 378 -5.02 -21.45 -15.39
N LYS A 379 -5.79 -21.80 -14.35
CA LYS A 379 -5.84 -21.05 -13.08
C LYS A 379 -4.40 -20.74 -12.66
N VAL A 380 -4.16 -19.47 -12.32
CA VAL A 380 -2.92 -18.93 -11.73
C VAL A 380 -2.18 -20.02 -10.95
N SER A 381 -1.18 -20.63 -11.59
CA SER A 381 -0.42 -21.72 -10.96
C SER A 381 0.36 -21.15 -9.78
N GLU A 382 0.37 -21.89 -8.67
CA GLU A 382 0.91 -21.49 -7.36
C GLU A 382 2.43 -21.30 -7.31
N ASP A 383 3.10 -21.39 -8.46
CA ASP A 383 4.55 -21.39 -8.57
C ASP A 383 5.04 -20.09 -9.27
N GLU A 384 5.49 -19.11 -8.48
CA GLU A 384 6.12 -17.88 -8.97
C GLU A 384 7.35 -18.14 -9.86
N THR A 385 7.86 -19.38 -9.91
CA THR A 385 8.93 -19.76 -10.85
C THR A 385 8.45 -19.82 -12.31
N LYS A 386 7.13 -19.92 -12.58
CA LYS A 386 6.56 -19.99 -13.94
C LYS A 386 6.02 -18.65 -14.46
N TYR A 387 5.32 -17.88 -13.63
CA TYR A 387 4.77 -16.57 -14.00
C TYR A 387 4.90 -15.54 -12.87
N THR A 388 5.20 -14.28 -13.20
CA THR A 388 5.19 -13.18 -12.24
C THR A 388 4.25 -12.05 -12.63
N THR A 389 3.43 -11.62 -11.67
CA THR A 389 2.52 -10.48 -11.81
C THR A 389 3.25 -9.13 -11.79
N CYS A 390 4.51 -9.08 -11.36
CA CYS A 390 5.33 -7.87 -11.34
C CYS A 390 6.82 -8.23 -11.33
N TRP A 391 7.47 -8.19 -12.49
CA TRP A 391 8.86 -8.61 -12.64
C TRP A 391 9.87 -7.75 -11.85
N PRO A 392 9.64 -6.44 -11.57
CA PRO A 392 10.53 -5.70 -10.69
C PRO A 392 10.46 -6.19 -9.24
N LYS A 393 9.25 -6.52 -8.75
CA LYS A 393 9.04 -7.05 -7.39
C LYS A 393 9.64 -8.45 -7.21
N SER A 394 9.66 -9.27 -8.25
CA SER A 394 10.14 -10.66 -8.19
C SER A 394 11.57 -10.81 -8.69
N TRP A 395 11.81 -10.65 -9.98
CA TRP A 395 13.09 -10.95 -10.62
C TRP A 395 14.16 -9.93 -10.24
N LEU A 396 13.87 -8.63 -10.40
CA LEU A 396 14.86 -7.57 -10.11
C LEU A 396 15.20 -7.50 -8.61
N ALA A 397 14.20 -7.60 -7.73
CA ALA A 397 14.42 -7.66 -6.29
C ALA A 397 15.33 -8.83 -5.88
N ARG A 398 15.16 -10.01 -6.50
CA ARG A 398 16.00 -11.18 -6.24
C ARG A 398 17.41 -11.02 -6.80
N ASP A 399 17.55 -10.43 -7.99
CA ASP A 399 18.85 -10.30 -8.67
C ASP A 399 19.71 -9.18 -8.12
N CYS A 400 19.09 -8.20 -7.45
CA CYS A 400 19.72 -7.05 -6.83
C CYS A 400 19.03 -6.70 -5.48
N PRO A 401 19.24 -7.49 -4.41
CA PRO A 401 18.51 -7.35 -3.15
C PRO A 401 18.85 -6.07 -2.37
N ALA A 402 19.98 -5.42 -2.66
CA ALA A 402 20.39 -4.15 -2.06
C ALA A 402 19.66 -2.91 -2.65
N LEU A 403 18.76 -3.10 -3.62
CA LEU A 403 17.97 -2.02 -4.20
C LEU A 403 16.73 -1.73 -3.38
N ARG A 404 16.28 -0.48 -3.38
CA ARG A 404 14.89 -0.14 -3.12
C ARG A 404 14.21 0.09 -4.46
N ILE A 405 13.14 -0.65 -4.71
CA ILE A 405 12.39 -0.60 -5.97
C ILE A 405 11.05 0.04 -5.68
N ILE A 406 10.78 1.16 -6.36
CA ILE A 406 9.54 1.91 -6.21
C ILE A 406 8.86 2.01 -7.57
N SER A 407 7.57 1.71 -7.63
CA SER A 407 6.73 2.06 -8.77
C SER A 407 5.79 3.19 -8.36
N VAL A 408 5.60 4.13 -9.27
CA VAL A 408 4.67 5.25 -9.06
C VAL A 408 3.45 5.07 -9.94
N GLU A 409 2.28 5.22 -9.35
CA GLU A 409 0.99 5.33 -10.04
C GLU A 409 0.51 6.77 -10.01
N TYR A 410 -0.03 7.19 -11.14
CA TYR A 410 -0.71 8.45 -11.28
C TYR A 410 -1.92 8.24 -12.19
N ASP A 411 -3.00 8.96 -11.90
CA ASP A 411 -4.23 8.86 -12.67
C ASP A 411 -3.93 9.26 -14.12
N THR A 412 -4.23 8.38 -15.09
CA THR A 412 -4.11 8.64 -16.53
C THR A 412 -5.27 8.03 -17.28
N SER A 413 -5.78 8.74 -18.30
CA SER A 413 -6.80 8.22 -19.20
C SER A 413 -6.41 8.51 -20.65
N LEU A 414 -6.73 7.59 -21.57
CA LEU A 414 -6.67 7.91 -23.02
C LEU A 414 -7.81 8.84 -23.42
N SER A 415 -8.86 8.90 -22.60
CA SER A 415 -10.06 9.62 -22.91
C SER A 415 -10.67 10.32 -21.71
N ASP A 416 -11.09 11.55 -21.94
CA ASP A 416 -11.82 12.36 -20.98
C ASP A 416 -13.29 11.91 -20.82
N TRP A 417 -13.82 11.02 -21.68
CA TRP A 417 -15.23 10.59 -21.58
C TRP A 417 -15.55 9.82 -20.28
N ARG A 418 -14.52 9.25 -19.63
CA ARG A 418 -14.62 8.60 -18.32
C ARG A 418 -14.19 9.49 -17.16
N ALA A 419 -13.75 10.72 -17.41
CA ALA A 419 -13.37 11.63 -16.35
C ALA A 419 -14.61 11.96 -15.52
N ARG A 420 -14.57 11.65 -14.23
CA ARG A 420 -15.70 11.91 -13.32
C ARG A 420 -15.72 13.35 -12.85
N CYS A 421 -14.56 14.01 -12.92
CA CYS A 421 -14.37 15.42 -12.60
C CYS A 421 -13.82 16.17 -13.83
N PRO A 422 -14.41 17.32 -14.23
CA PRO A 422 -13.91 18.14 -15.34
C PRO A 422 -12.45 18.61 -15.19
N THR A 423 -11.97 18.75 -13.94
CA THR A 423 -10.60 19.16 -13.56
C THR A 423 -9.63 17.99 -13.33
N GLU A 424 -10.03 16.73 -13.60
CA GLU A 424 -9.07 15.59 -13.68
C GLU A 424 -8.02 15.77 -14.79
N ARG A 425 -8.23 16.74 -15.68
CA ARG A 425 -7.30 17.17 -16.74
C ARG A 425 -6.05 17.82 -16.15
N LYS A 426 -5.02 17.01 -15.91
CA LYS A 426 -3.72 17.46 -15.38
C LYS A 426 -2.65 17.42 -16.48
N SER A 427 -1.94 18.53 -16.70
CA SER A 427 -0.82 18.59 -17.65
C SER A 427 0.37 17.73 -17.22
N ILE A 428 1.25 17.41 -18.16
CA ILE A 428 2.55 16.75 -17.88
C ILE A 428 3.31 17.53 -16.80
N ALA A 429 3.31 18.86 -16.85
CA ALA A 429 4.00 19.71 -15.87
C ALA A 429 3.41 19.60 -14.45
N PHE A 430 2.08 19.62 -14.33
CA PHE A 430 1.42 19.45 -13.03
C PHE A 430 1.76 18.09 -12.42
N ARG A 431 1.63 17.02 -13.22
CA ARG A 431 1.89 15.66 -12.75
C ARG A 431 3.33 15.43 -12.38
N SER A 432 4.27 15.95 -13.19
CA SER A 432 5.70 15.86 -12.88
C SER A 432 5.98 16.50 -11.52
N ASN A 433 5.42 17.68 -11.24
CA ASN A 433 5.58 18.33 -9.94
C ASN A 433 4.91 17.55 -8.80
N GLU A 434 3.72 16.98 -9.03
CA GLU A 434 3.05 16.12 -8.05
C GLU A 434 3.94 14.90 -7.71
N LEU A 435 4.35 14.14 -8.72
CA LEU A 435 5.17 12.95 -8.55
C LEU A 435 6.53 13.26 -7.92
N LEU A 436 7.19 14.35 -8.33
CA LEU A 436 8.46 14.78 -7.75
C LEU A 436 8.33 15.06 -6.25
N ARG A 437 7.25 15.71 -5.82
CA ARG A 437 6.96 15.93 -4.39
C ARG A 437 6.74 14.61 -3.65
N LYS A 438 5.94 13.68 -4.22
CA LYS A 438 5.70 12.36 -3.61
C LYS A 438 7.01 11.57 -3.46
N LEU A 439 7.86 11.59 -4.49
CA LEU A 439 9.15 10.91 -4.51
C LEU A 439 10.13 11.50 -3.49
N ARG A 440 10.26 12.83 -3.38
CA ARG A 440 11.07 13.43 -2.30
C ARG A 440 10.56 13.06 -0.90
N ALA A 441 9.24 13.07 -0.69
CA ALA A 441 8.67 12.66 0.59
C ALA A 441 9.00 11.19 0.94
N ALA A 442 9.20 10.36 -0.08
CA ALA A 442 9.66 8.97 0.03
C ALA A 442 11.21 8.83 0.16
N GLY A 443 11.95 9.93 0.33
CA GLY A 443 13.41 9.93 0.47
C GLY A 443 14.17 9.64 -0.84
N VAL A 444 13.52 9.79 -1.99
CA VAL A 444 14.18 9.60 -3.30
C VAL A 444 15.17 10.73 -3.54
N GLY A 445 16.33 10.36 -4.08
CA GLY A 445 17.45 11.27 -4.30
C GLY A 445 18.41 11.36 -3.13
N ASP A 446 18.13 10.74 -1.98
CA ASP A 446 19.11 10.61 -0.89
C ASP A 446 20.13 9.47 -1.14
N ARG A 447 19.86 8.64 -2.15
CA ARG A 447 20.69 7.53 -2.64
C ARG A 447 20.79 7.61 -4.17
N PRO A 448 21.78 6.97 -4.79
CA PRO A 448 21.85 6.77 -6.24
C PRO A 448 20.52 6.28 -6.83
N VAL A 449 20.10 6.86 -7.96
CA VAL A 449 18.79 6.62 -8.59
C VAL A 449 18.95 6.17 -10.04
N VAL A 450 18.25 5.10 -10.42
CA VAL A 450 18.00 4.74 -11.82
C VAL A 450 16.52 4.89 -12.13
N TRP A 451 16.21 5.63 -13.19
CA TRP A 451 14.84 5.83 -13.67
C TRP A 451 14.52 4.84 -14.76
N VAL A 452 13.38 4.14 -14.64
CA VAL A 452 12.87 3.21 -15.65
C VAL A 452 11.47 3.68 -16.03
N SER A 453 11.29 4.05 -17.28
CA SER A 453 10.07 4.72 -17.70
C SER A 453 9.53 4.19 -19.02
N HIS A 454 8.22 4.23 -19.18
CA HIS A 454 7.53 3.76 -20.38
C HIS A 454 6.64 4.85 -20.97
N SER A 455 6.70 5.04 -22.29
CA SER A 455 5.81 5.95 -23.02
C SER A 455 5.79 7.34 -22.39
N MET A 456 4.61 7.93 -22.14
CA MET A 456 4.47 9.24 -21.48
C MET A 456 5.23 9.35 -20.14
N GLY A 457 5.45 8.24 -19.42
CA GLY A 457 6.20 8.22 -18.18
C GLY A 457 7.63 8.77 -18.34
N GLY A 458 8.26 8.57 -19.50
CA GLY A 458 9.59 9.11 -19.78
C GLY A 458 9.62 10.63 -19.92
N LEU A 459 8.54 11.22 -20.46
CA LEU A 459 8.39 12.67 -20.52
C LEU A 459 8.19 13.28 -19.14
N LEU A 460 7.47 12.59 -18.26
CA LEU A 460 7.36 12.97 -16.86
C LEU A 460 8.72 12.93 -16.16
N VAL A 461 9.54 11.89 -16.40
CA VAL A 461 10.91 11.82 -15.86
C VAL A 461 11.75 13.01 -16.31
N LYS A 462 11.76 13.33 -17.61
CA LYS A 462 12.48 14.52 -18.13
C LYS A 462 12.03 15.80 -17.42
N LYS A 463 10.72 16.01 -17.36
CA LYS A 463 10.15 17.21 -16.74
C LYS A 463 10.43 17.26 -15.24
N MET A 464 10.37 16.15 -14.51
CA MET A 464 10.75 16.08 -13.10
C MET A 464 12.20 16.49 -12.88
N LEU A 465 13.14 15.97 -13.68
CA LEU A 465 14.55 16.30 -13.56
C LEU A 465 14.82 17.79 -13.88
N LEU A 466 14.16 18.35 -14.90
CA LEU A 466 14.26 19.78 -15.21
C LEU A 466 13.65 20.69 -14.13
N GLU A 467 12.54 20.28 -13.52
CA GLU A 467 11.95 21.07 -12.42
C GLU A 467 12.77 20.94 -11.13
N ALA A 468 13.39 19.78 -10.89
CA ALA A 468 14.32 19.58 -9.79
C ALA A 468 15.63 20.38 -10.00
N SER A 469 16.15 20.49 -11.22
CA SER A 469 17.40 21.23 -11.48
C SER A 469 17.29 22.73 -11.21
N LYS A 470 16.07 23.28 -11.27
CA LYS A 470 15.77 24.69 -10.96
C LYS A 470 15.70 24.98 -9.45
N LYS A 471 15.72 23.95 -8.61
CA LYS A 471 15.46 24.03 -7.17
C LYS A 471 16.69 23.53 -6.40
N PRO A 472 17.44 24.41 -5.71
CA PRO A 472 18.64 24.02 -4.96
C PRO A 472 18.40 22.88 -3.95
N GLU A 473 17.23 22.86 -3.31
CA GLU A 473 16.80 21.84 -2.36
C GLU A 473 16.57 20.45 -2.98
N MET A 474 16.46 20.38 -4.32
CA MET A 474 16.29 19.15 -5.09
C MET A 474 17.58 18.70 -5.79
N SER A 475 18.69 19.37 -5.55
CA SER A 475 19.99 19.07 -6.18
C SER A 475 20.44 17.63 -5.96
N THR A 476 20.08 17.01 -4.83
CA THR A 476 20.42 15.62 -4.53
C THR A 476 19.80 14.64 -5.52
N ILE A 477 18.57 14.86 -5.98
CA ILE A 477 17.93 14.04 -7.01
C ILE A 477 18.77 14.05 -8.29
N ILE A 478 19.26 15.22 -8.69
CA ILE A 478 20.04 15.39 -9.91
C ILE A 478 21.41 14.73 -9.76
N ASN A 479 22.11 15.04 -8.66
CA ASN A 479 23.48 14.55 -8.42
C ASN A 479 23.54 13.03 -8.24
N ASN A 480 22.47 12.44 -7.69
CA ASN A 480 22.36 11.00 -7.49
C ASN A 480 21.70 10.26 -8.65
N THR A 481 21.20 10.94 -9.69
CA THR A 481 20.72 10.22 -10.88
C THR A 481 21.89 9.60 -11.63
N ARG A 482 21.89 8.26 -11.76
CA ARG A 482 22.95 7.47 -12.40
C ARG A 482 22.60 6.98 -13.79
N GLY A 483 21.33 6.72 -14.03
CA GLY A 483 20.89 6.20 -15.31
C GLY A 483 19.40 6.40 -15.56
N ILE A 484 19.03 6.43 -16.83
CA ILE A 484 17.65 6.51 -17.28
C ILE A 484 17.41 5.49 -18.39
N ILE A 485 16.36 4.68 -18.23
CA ILE A 485 15.89 3.73 -19.23
C ILE A 485 14.54 4.23 -19.77
N PHE A 486 14.47 4.39 -21.09
CA PHE A 486 13.27 4.78 -21.82
C PHE A 486 12.72 3.60 -22.62
N TYR A 487 11.50 3.16 -22.31
CA TYR A 487 10.77 2.17 -23.08
C TYR A 487 9.73 2.87 -23.98
N SER A 488 9.99 2.91 -25.29
CA SER A 488 9.13 3.51 -26.31
C SER A 488 8.58 4.88 -25.90
N VAL A 489 9.47 5.79 -25.55
CA VAL A 489 9.09 7.14 -25.11
C VAL A 489 9.02 8.06 -26.33
N PRO A 490 7.89 8.73 -26.60
CA PRO A 490 7.76 9.59 -27.78
C PRO A 490 8.44 10.94 -27.54
N HIS A 491 9.77 10.99 -27.61
CA HIS A 491 10.56 12.20 -27.39
C HIS A 491 10.22 13.32 -28.38
N HIS A 492 9.93 12.97 -29.63
CA HIS A 492 9.48 13.91 -30.67
C HIS A 492 7.96 13.88 -30.92
N GLY A 493 7.20 13.31 -29.97
CA GLY A 493 5.75 13.21 -30.05
C GLY A 493 5.28 11.99 -30.82
N SER A 494 4.00 11.69 -30.70
CA SER A 494 3.41 10.48 -31.30
C SER A 494 2.36 10.85 -32.33
N HIS A 495 2.23 10.00 -33.36
CA HIS A 495 1.16 10.14 -34.34
C HIS A 495 -0.23 9.80 -33.77
N LEU A 496 -0.33 9.37 -32.49
CA LEU A 496 -1.59 9.08 -31.80
C LEU A 496 -2.64 10.18 -31.99
N ALA A 497 -2.21 11.44 -31.97
CA ALA A 497 -3.11 12.58 -32.17
C ALA A 497 -3.51 12.80 -33.64
N GLU A 498 -2.80 12.27 -34.62
CA GLU A 498 -3.01 12.53 -36.05
C GLU A 498 -3.92 11.50 -36.76
N TYR A 499 -4.30 10.41 -36.08
CA TYR A 499 -5.22 9.42 -36.63
C TYR A 499 -6.61 10.03 -36.90
N SER A 500 -7.32 9.44 -37.87
CA SER A 500 -8.49 10.02 -38.54
C SER A 500 -9.52 10.64 -37.60
N VAL A 501 -10.23 11.67 -38.09
CA VAL A 501 -11.32 12.36 -37.37
C VAL A 501 -12.32 11.37 -36.74
N ASN A 502 -12.59 10.24 -37.40
CA ASN A 502 -13.43 9.15 -36.89
C ASN A 502 -12.84 8.41 -35.68
N ILE A 503 -11.50 8.21 -35.63
CA ILE A 503 -10.79 7.64 -34.48
C ILE A 503 -10.70 8.66 -33.32
N ARG A 504 -10.53 9.95 -33.63
CA ARG A 504 -10.57 11.05 -32.63
C ARG A 504 -11.95 11.17 -31.95
N TYR A 505 -13.05 11.06 -32.71
CA TYR A 505 -14.41 11.04 -32.15
C TYR A 505 -14.72 9.75 -31.38
N LEU A 506 -14.08 8.62 -31.71
CA LEU A 506 -14.22 7.37 -30.95
C LEU A 506 -13.45 7.39 -29.62
N LEU A 507 -12.32 8.12 -29.57
CA LEU A 507 -11.38 8.08 -28.44
C LEU A 507 -11.43 9.31 -27.52
N PHE A 508 -12.08 10.42 -27.89
CA PHE A 508 -12.14 11.68 -27.11
C PHE A 508 -10.82 11.97 -26.34
N PRO A 509 -9.71 12.24 -27.04
CA PRO A 509 -8.37 12.16 -26.45
C PRO A 509 -8.19 13.14 -25.28
N SER A 510 -7.61 12.64 -24.18
CA SER A 510 -7.33 13.42 -22.98
C SER A 510 -6.34 14.57 -23.25
N LEU A 511 -6.25 15.54 -22.32
CA LEU A 511 -5.30 16.66 -22.44
C LEU A 511 -3.86 16.16 -22.62
N GLU A 512 -3.47 15.08 -21.95
CA GLU A 512 -2.15 14.47 -22.15
C GLU A 512 -1.94 13.97 -23.58
N VAL A 513 -2.93 13.30 -24.15
CA VAL A 513 -2.85 12.82 -25.54
C VAL A 513 -2.69 14.00 -26.50
N LYS A 514 -3.29 15.16 -26.17
CA LYS A 514 -3.08 16.41 -26.94
C LYS A 514 -1.66 16.96 -26.76
N GLU A 515 -1.12 16.99 -25.54
CA GLU A 515 0.27 17.43 -25.27
C GLU A 515 1.32 16.50 -25.93
N LEU A 516 0.97 15.24 -26.16
CA LEU A 516 1.76 14.21 -26.85
C LEU A 516 1.67 14.26 -28.39
N SER A 517 0.95 15.24 -28.95
CA SER A 517 0.85 15.41 -30.40
C SER A 517 2.23 15.64 -31.00
N LYS A 518 2.50 15.02 -32.15
CA LYS A 518 3.67 15.33 -32.96
C LYS A 518 3.73 16.84 -33.25
N ASP A 519 4.94 17.39 -33.20
CA ASP A 519 5.22 18.83 -33.38
C ASP A 519 4.61 19.77 -32.32
N SER A 520 4.17 19.24 -31.17
CA SER A 520 3.76 20.05 -30.02
C SER A 520 4.89 20.98 -29.58
N PRO A 521 4.70 22.32 -29.54
CA PRO A 521 5.74 23.26 -29.11
C PRO A 521 6.24 22.96 -27.70
N ALA A 522 5.33 22.58 -26.79
CA ALA A 522 5.67 22.24 -25.42
C ALA A 522 6.58 21.02 -25.32
N LEU A 523 6.36 20.01 -26.18
CA LEU A 523 7.17 18.80 -26.21
C LEU A 523 8.56 19.07 -26.81
N LYS A 524 8.63 19.90 -27.85
CA LYS A 524 9.89 20.36 -28.43
C LYS A 524 10.72 21.14 -27.40
N THR A 525 10.12 22.10 -26.70
CA THR A 525 10.80 22.82 -25.61
C THR A 525 11.28 21.86 -24.52
N LEU A 526 10.45 20.89 -24.11
CA LEU A 526 10.85 19.89 -23.12
C LEU A 526 12.06 19.06 -23.57
N GLN A 527 12.10 18.68 -24.84
CA GLN A 527 13.21 17.94 -25.43
C GLN A 527 14.49 18.78 -25.47
N ASP A 528 14.41 19.98 -26.01
CA ASP A 528 15.56 20.89 -26.14
C ASP A 528 16.15 21.23 -24.77
N ASP A 529 15.29 21.58 -23.80
CA ASP A 529 15.70 21.86 -22.41
C ASP A 529 16.35 20.64 -21.74
N PHE A 530 15.81 19.44 -21.98
CA PHE A 530 16.35 18.21 -21.39
C PHE A 530 17.71 17.84 -21.99
N LEU A 531 17.87 17.99 -23.31
CA LEU A 531 19.15 17.76 -23.96
C LEU A 531 20.22 18.72 -23.45
N GLU A 532 19.88 20.00 -23.30
CA GLU A 532 20.79 20.99 -22.73
C GLU A 532 21.16 20.63 -21.28
N PHE A 533 20.16 20.29 -20.46
CA PHE A 533 20.38 19.83 -19.09
C PHE A 533 21.27 18.58 -19.01
N ALA A 534 21.14 17.65 -19.96
CA ALA A 534 21.85 16.38 -19.95
C ALA A 534 23.34 16.52 -20.32
N LYS A 535 23.73 17.53 -21.10
CA LYS A 535 25.13 17.73 -21.54
C LYS A 535 26.12 17.81 -20.37
N ASP A 536 25.70 18.45 -19.28
CA ASP A 536 26.54 18.68 -18.09
C ASP A 536 26.38 17.60 -17.02
N LYS A 537 25.75 16.45 -17.35
CA LYS A 537 25.42 15.40 -16.38
C LYS A 537 26.05 14.08 -16.78
N ASN A 538 26.49 13.33 -15.77
CA ASN A 538 27.17 12.04 -15.94
C ASN A 538 26.24 10.86 -15.64
N PHE A 539 25.01 10.88 -16.17
CA PHE A 539 24.09 9.75 -16.12
C PHE A 539 24.06 9.01 -17.46
N GLN A 540 23.89 7.71 -17.42
CA GLN A 540 23.78 6.87 -18.62
C GLN A 540 22.34 6.88 -19.15
N VAL A 541 22.15 6.68 -20.45
CA VAL A 541 20.82 6.54 -21.06
C VAL A 541 20.75 5.29 -21.92
N LEU A 542 19.65 4.56 -21.81
CA LEU A 542 19.31 3.41 -22.64
C LEU A 542 17.86 3.53 -23.11
N SER A 543 17.64 3.43 -24.41
CA SER A 543 16.32 3.49 -25.02
C SER A 543 15.98 2.18 -25.72
N PHE A 544 14.81 1.63 -25.41
CA PHE A 544 14.17 0.56 -26.18
C PHE A 544 13.02 1.14 -26.98
N VAL A 545 12.79 0.62 -28.18
CA VAL A 545 11.69 1.06 -29.03
C VAL A 545 11.00 -0.12 -29.71
N GLU A 546 9.68 -0.07 -29.73
CA GLU A 546 8.85 -1.05 -30.45
C GLU A 546 9.07 -1.00 -31.96
N THR A 547 9.06 -2.17 -32.60
CA THR A 547 9.01 -2.26 -34.07
C THR A 547 7.67 -2.79 -34.57
N LEU A 548 6.88 -3.43 -33.70
CA LEU A 548 5.57 -3.95 -34.05
C LEU A 548 4.44 -2.98 -33.66
N PRO A 549 3.40 -2.86 -34.48
CA PRO A 549 2.23 -2.08 -34.14
C PRO A 549 1.38 -2.77 -33.07
N THR A 550 0.68 -1.95 -32.29
CA THR A 550 -0.28 -2.35 -31.27
C THR A 550 -1.68 -2.45 -31.86
N TYR A 551 -2.41 -3.51 -31.51
CA TYR A 551 -3.79 -3.69 -31.93
C TYR A 551 -4.74 -3.13 -30.86
N ILE A 552 -5.65 -2.25 -31.27
CA ILE A 552 -6.73 -1.70 -30.43
C ILE A 552 -8.05 -2.26 -30.97
N GLY A 553 -8.60 -3.26 -30.29
CA GLY A 553 -9.72 -4.03 -30.82
C GLY A 553 -9.32 -4.85 -32.07
N SER A 554 -10.30 -5.31 -32.83
CA SER A 554 -10.07 -6.17 -34.00
C SER A 554 -9.67 -5.41 -35.28
N MET A 555 -9.90 -4.10 -35.33
CA MET A 555 -9.81 -3.33 -36.58
C MET A 555 -8.71 -2.26 -36.61
N ILE A 556 -8.19 -1.83 -35.46
CA ILE A 556 -7.25 -0.71 -35.40
C ILE A 556 -5.85 -1.24 -35.11
N LYS A 557 -4.94 -1.01 -36.08
CA LYS A 557 -3.51 -1.33 -35.98
C LYS A 557 -2.74 0.00 -35.89
N LEU A 558 -2.09 0.22 -34.76
CA LEU A 558 -1.48 1.50 -34.40
C LEU A 558 -0.01 1.32 -34.06
N HIS A 559 0.88 1.97 -34.80
CA HIS A 559 2.28 2.11 -34.37
C HIS A 559 2.36 3.32 -33.44
N VAL A 560 2.55 3.09 -32.13
CA VAL A 560 2.33 4.13 -31.12
C VAL A 560 3.49 5.12 -31.09
N VAL A 561 4.73 4.60 -31.12
CA VAL A 561 5.94 5.41 -31.09
C VAL A 561 6.90 4.94 -32.20
N PRO A 562 7.00 5.69 -33.31
CA PRO A 562 7.99 5.43 -34.36
C PRO A 562 9.44 5.56 -33.86
N LEU A 563 10.36 4.94 -34.60
CA LEU A 563 11.79 4.93 -34.28
C LEU A 563 12.35 6.35 -34.13
N GLU A 564 12.00 7.24 -35.06
CA GLU A 564 12.47 8.64 -35.08
C GLU A 564 11.94 9.43 -33.88
N SER A 565 10.79 9.03 -33.35
CA SER A 565 10.23 9.65 -32.15
C SER A 565 10.87 9.13 -30.86
N ALA A 566 11.26 7.85 -30.84
CA ALA A 566 11.92 7.24 -29.70
C ALA A 566 13.42 7.58 -29.59
N ASP A 567 14.03 8.02 -30.68
CA ASP A 567 15.42 8.46 -30.66
C ASP A 567 15.57 9.78 -29.88
N LEU A 568 16.31 9.73 -28.78
CA LEU A 568 16.63 10.90 -27.97
C LEU A 568 17.84 11.68 -28.53
N GLY A 569 18.69 11.01 -29.32
CA GLY A 569 20.03 11.48 -29.66
C GLY A 569 21.05 11.34 -28.51
N LEU A 570 20.72 10.59 -27.46
CA LEU A 570 21.60 10.31 -26.31
C LEU A 570 21.52 8.83 -25.91
N GLY A 571 22.69 8.20 -25.70
CA GLY A 571 22.79 6.81 -25.29
C GLY A 571 22.45 5.81 -26.40
N ASP A 572 22.30 4.55 -26.03
CA ASP A 572 21.95 3.47 -26.97
C ASP A 572 20.45 3.51 -27.30
N LEU A 573 20.09 3.38 -28.58
CA LEU A 573 18.73 3.11 -29.03
C LEU A 573 18.64 1.69 -29.60
N ILE A 574 17.78 0.86 -29.00
CA ILE A 574 17.65 -0.56 -29.36
C ILE A 574 16.22 -0.85 -29.82
N PRO A 575 16.02 -1.13 -31.12
CA PRO A 575 14.74 -1.64 -31.65
C PRO A 575 14.48 -3.06 -31.14
N VAL A 576 13.23 -3.33 -30.73
CA VAL A 576 12.81 -4.64 -30.22
C VAL A 576 11.52 -5.09 -30.89
N ASP A 577 11.50 -6.35 -31.33
CA ASP A 577 10.39 -6.98 -32.07
C ASP A 577 9.17 -7.31 -31.20
N VAL A 578 8.56 -6.27 -30.66
CA VAL A 578 7.38 -6.29 -29.80
C VAL A 578 6.54 -5.03 -30.03
N ASN A 579 5.29 -5.06 -29.57
CA ASN A 579 4.41 -3.91 -29.63
C ASN A 579 4.54 -3.00 -28.39
N HIS A 580 3.92 -1.82 -28.44
CA HIS A 580 3.97 -0.81 -27.37
C HIS A 580 3.52 -1.31 -25.99
N LEU A 581 2.58 -2.27 -25.96
CA LEU A 581 2.06 -2.82 -24.71
C LEU A 581 2.97 -3.89 -24.09
N ASN A 582 3.84 -4.50 -24.90
CA ASN A 582 4.71 -5.60 -24.49
C ASN A 582 6.20 -5.19 -24.38
N ILE A 583 6.58 -4.01 -24.86
CA ILE A 583 7.96 -3.50 -24.81
C ILE A 583 8.56 -3.47 -23.39
N CYS A 584 7.73 -3.28 -22.35
CA CYS A 584 8.14 -3.27 -20.94
C CYS A 584 7.75 -4.56 -20.16
N LYS A 585 7.32 -5.60 -20.88
CA LYS A 585 6.88 -6.89 -20.31
C LYS A 585 7.74 -8.02 -20.84
N PRO A 586 8.92 -8.29 -20.24
CA PRO A 586 9.74 -9.39 -20.68
C PRO A 586 8.98 -10.72 -20.52
N LYS A 587 9.00 -11.59 -21.53
CA LYS A 587 8.29 -12.88 -21.49
C LYS A 587 8.80 -13.79 -20.39
N ARG A 588 10.12 -13.74 -20.16
CA ARG A 588 10.86 -14.56 -19.18
C ARG A 588 12.10 -13.80 -18.72
N LYS A 589 12.68 -14.25 -17.61
CA LYS A 589 13.89 -13.68 -17.02
C LYS A 589 15.12 -13.76 -17.95
N ASP A 590 15.21 -14.77 -18.81
CA ASP A 590 16.32 -14.95 -19.76
C ASP A 590 16.17 -14.15 -21.05
N THR A 591 15.08 -13.41 -21.23
CA THR A 591 14.86 -12.62 -22.45
C THR A 591 15.72 -11.36 -22.49
N PHE A 592 16.05 -10.94 -23.72
CA PHE A 592 16.89 -9.78 -24.02
C PHE A 592 16.45 -8.52 -23.26
N LEU A 593 15.15 -8.20 -23.26
CA LEU A 593 14.62 -7.00 -22.59
C LEU A 593 14.99 -6.95 -21.10
N TYR A 594 14.80 -8.06 -20.38
CA TYR A 594 15.13 -8.11 -18.96
C TYR A 594 16.64 -8.11 -18.74
N GLN A 595 17.38 -8.96 -19.47
CA GLN A 595 18.83 -9.10 -19.30
C GLN A 595 19.56 -7.79 -19.59
N ARG A 596 19.21 -7.08 -20.68
CA ARG A 596 19.81 -5.79 -21.01
C ARG A 596 19.45 -4.71 -19.99
N THR A 597 18.23 -4.71 -19.46
CA THR A 597 17.79 -3.79 -18.39
C THR A 597 18.55 -4.03 -17.09
N LEU A 598 18.65 -5.30 -16.67
CA LEU A 598 19.39 -5.69 -15.47
C LEU A 598 20.88 -5.31 -15.61
N GLN A 599 21.47 -5.58 -16.76
CA GLN A 599 22.86 -5.22 -17.05
C GLN A 599 23.07 -3.71 -16.94
N PHE A 600 22.21 -2.91 -17.58
CA PHE A 600 22.29 -1.46 -17.50
C PHE A 600 22.15 -0.94 -16.05
N ILE A 601 21.20 -1.47 -15.28
CA ILE A 601 21.03 -1.08 -13.86
C ILE A 601 22.31 -1.38 -13.07
N ARG A 602 22.91 -2.56 -13.28
CA ARG A 602 24.17 -2.94 -12.61
C ARG A 602 25.34 -2.05 -13.03
N ASP A 603 25.47 -1.76 -14.32
CA ASP A 603 26.56 -0.93 -14.85
C ASP A 603 26.44 0.53 -14.37
N ALA A 604 25.22 1.09 -14.37
CA ALA A 604 24.94 2.43 -13.89
C ALA A 604 25.22 2.58 -12.38
N LEU A 605 25.06 1.50 -11.62
CA LEU A 605 25.23 1.47 -10.16
C LEU A 605 26.50 0.74 -9.71
N ALA A 606 27.42 0.36 -10.60
CA ALA A 606 28.53 -0.54 -10.27
C ALA A 606 29.34 -0.04 -9.05
N LYS A 607 29.71 1.25 -9.07
CA LYS A 607 30.44 1.91 -7.97
C LYS A 607 29.62 2.02 -6.68
N ASP A 608 28.30 2.13 -6.80
CA ASP A 608 27.40 2.33 -5.67
C ASP A 608 27.00 0.99 -5.01
N LEU A 609 27.09 -0.14 -5.73
CA LEU A 609 26.76 -1.47 -5.22
C LEU A 609 27.96 -2.20 -4.60
N GLU A 610 29.19 -1.90 -5.03
CA GLU A 610 30.42 -2.49 -4.50
C GLU A 610 30.79 -1.95 -3.10
N ASN A 611 30.51 -0.67 -2.84
CA ASN A 611 30.68 0.00 -1.54
C ASN A 611 29.43 -0.20 -0.68
#